data_AF-A0A0A2G6V5-F1
#
_entry.id   AF-A0A0A2G6V5-F1
#
_cell.length_a   1.000
_cell.length_b   1.000
_cell.length_c   1.000
_cell.angle_alpha   90.00
_cell.angle_beta   90.00
_cell.angle_gamma   90.00
#
_symmetry.space_group_name_H-M   'P 1'
#
loop_
_entity.id
_entity.type
_entity.pdbx_description
1 polymer ?
#
loop_
_entity_poly.entity_id
_entity_poly.type
_entity_poly.pdbx_seq_one_letter_code
_entity_poly.pdbx_strand_id
1 'polypeptide(L)'
;MKKVLFLTLFIGMIGLMSCHRNSMDKHDVPSTPVNTEQLPNQAKATLNKIEGYTVASSAKFANTTDRGSLYESRLVAKMRAVATAIEIEFDMNGIWTDVEAENGHIPLETIKSLPHFPVKIVEYIKANQLLVEEIERKSYGFKVETVDNRKFFFDKMGELISNKEPENPTVTPDNTAGEAALSFMNAHFPEYRIVQTSTEREEGALHYKFYLQKGYNEGYKLEYKAPATLVEIEGDEDWRLFIPESALRAFLPDPAITYLVNKKLIGFVSDAKLEKSMYEVEAGKYDLKFSLLGELLEEEIDD
;
A
#
# COMPACT_ATOMS: atom_id res chain seq x y z
N MET A 1 6.19 67.29 23.82
CA MET A 1 6.57 66.01 23.20
C MET A 1 5.35 65.09 23.20
N LYS A 2 4.62 65.00 22.09
CA LYS A 2 3.57 63.99 21.87
C LYS A 2 3.92 63.32 20.55
N LYS A 3 4.36 62.06 20.62
CA LYS A 3 4.70 61.25 19.44
C LYS A 3 3.42 60.57 18.94
N VAL A 4 3.22 60.72 17.64
CA VAL A 4 2.25 60.02 16.80
C VAL A 4 2.59 58.54 16.75
N LEU A 5 1.58 57.65 16.71
CA LEU A 5 1.75 56.35 16.05
C LEU A 5 0.43 55.96 15.37
N PHE A 6 0.50 55.90 14.04
CA PHE A 6 -0.50 55.37 13.13
C PHE A 6 -0.47 53.83 13.19
N LEU A 7 -1.64 53.20 13.33
CA LEU A 7 -1.80 51.75 13.27
C LEU A 7 -2.26 51.38 11.84
N THR A 8 -1.33 50.90 11.01
CA THR A 8 -1.62 50.36 9.68
C THR A 8 -1.98 48.87 9.77
N LEU A 9 -3.19 48.57 9.29
CA LEU A 9 -3.76 47.23 9.15
C LEU A 9 -3.08 46.50 7.96
N PHE A 10 -2.28 45.47 8.25
CA PHE A 10 -1.78 44.54 7.22
C PHE A 10 -2.75 43.36 7.12
N ILE A 11 -3.59 43.37 6.08
CA ILE A 11 -4.34 42.18 5.64
C ILE A 11 -3.36 41.36 4.80
N GLY A 12 -2.71 40.39 5.45
CA GLY A 12 -1.89 39.39 4.78
C GLY A 12 -2.78 38.35 4.11
N MET A 13 -2.95 38.48 2.78
CA MET A 13 -3.43 37.40 1.93
C MET A 13 -2.38 36.27 1.96
N ILE A 14 -2.65 35.20 2.70
CA ILE A 14 -1.93 33.94 2.56
C ILE A 14 -2.46 33.30 1.28
N GLY A 15 -1.74 33.52 0.18
CA GLY A 15 -1.94 32.77 -1.05
C GLY A 15 -1.55 31.33 -0.79
N LEU A 16 -2.54 30.43 -0.76
CA LEU A 16 -2.32 29.00 -0.87
C LEU A 16 -1.79 28.74 -2.28
N MET A 17 -0.47 28.67 -2.42
CA MET A 17 0.15 28.03 -3.57
C MET A 17 -0.21 26.55 -3.50
N SER A 18 -1.25 26.17 -4.26
CA SER A 18 -1.49 24.79 -4.62
C SER A 18 -0.31 24.36 -5.48
N CYS A 19 0.73 23.80 -4.86
CA CYS A 19 1.76 23.06 -5.56
C CYS A 19 1.07 21.82 -6.16
N HIS A 20 0.61 21.96 -7.40
CA HIS A 20 0.26 20.85 -8.25
C HIS A 20 1.53 20.00 -8.38
N ARG A 21 1.62 18.89 -7.64
CA ARG A 21 2.66 17.88 -7.88
C ARG A 21 2.35 17.32 -9.26
N ASN A 22 3.13 17.71 -10.27
CA ASN A 22 3.14 17.01 -11.55
C ASN A 22 3.53 15.56 -11.25
N SER A 23 2.62 14.61 -11.47
CA SER A 23 2.98 13.19 -11.48
C SER A 23 4.00 12.97 -12.59
N MET A 24 5.07 12.25 -12.30
CA MET A 24 6.05 11.85 -13.30
C MET A 24 5.68 10.45 -13.78
N ASP A 25 4.91 10.40 -14.86
CA ASP A 25 4.61 9.17 -15.59
C ASP A 25 5.92 8.50 -16.05
N LYS A 26 5.95 7.17 -16.18
CA LYS A 26 7.13 6.41 -16.65
C LYS A 26 7.69 6.98 -17.96
N HIS A 27 6.82 7.42 -18.86
CA HIS A 27 7.22 7.99 -20.16
C HIS A 27 7.91 9.36 -20.05
N ASP A 28 7.71 10.07 -18.94
CA ASP A 28 8.30 11.38 -18.66
C ASP A 28 9.63 11.28 -17.88
N VAL A 29 9.99 10.08 -17.41
CA VAL A 29 11.23 9.86 -16.66
C VAL A 29 12.31 9.29 -17.60
N PRO A 30 13.43 10.01 -17.83
CA PRO A 30 14.53 9.48 -18.62
C PRO A 30 15.04 8.17 -18.05
N SER A 31 15.29 7.19 -18.91
CA SER A 31 15.84 5.88 -18.52
C SER A 31 17.15 5.59 -19.25
N THR A 32 17.96 4.72 -18.64
CA THR A 32 19.22 4.25 -19.22
C THR A 32 19.21 2.71 -19.29
N PRO A 33 19.60 2.09 -20.42
CA PRO A 33 19.71 0.64 -20.50
C PRO A 33 20.69 0.10 -19.46
N VAL A 34 20.32 -1.01 -18.82
CA VAL A 34 21.17 -1.74 -17.88
C VAL A 34 21.16 -3.23 -18.22
N ASN A 35 22.21 -3.94 -17.83
CA ASN A 35 22.22 -5.40 -17.90
C ASN A 35 21.32 -5.95 -16.78
N THR A 36 20.58 -7.03 -17.04
CA THR A 36 19.74 -7.74 -16.06
C THR A 36 20.50 -8.11 -14.79
N GLU A 37 21.81 -8.40 -14.87
CA GLU A 37 22.63 -8.69 -13.69
C GLU A 37 22.78 -7.52 -12.71
N GLN A 38 22.60 -6.28 -13.20
CA GLN A 38 22.66 -5.05 -12.42
C GLN A 38 21.34 -4.74 -11.70
N LEU A 39 20.28 -5.52 -11.96
CA LEU A 39 19.03 -5.39 -11.22
C LEU A 39 19.18 -5.90 -9.77
N PRO A 40 18.37 -5.40 -8.84
CA PRO A 40 18.31 -5.94 -7.49
C PRO A 40 18.00 -7.46 -7.49
N ASN A 41 18.47 -8.18 -6.47
CA ASN A 41 18.35 -9.63 -6.42
C ASN A 41 16.90 -10.12 -6.46
N GLN A 42 15.97 -9.38 -5.82
CA GLN A 42 14.56 -9.73 -5.81
C GLN A 42 13.90 -9.56 -7.19
N ALA A 43 14.31 -8.54 -7.96
CA ALA A 43 13.85 -8.35 -9.34
C ALA A 43 14.33 -9.52 -10.21
N LYS A 44 15.61 -9.88 -10.13
CA LYS A 44 16.17 -11.03 -10.86
C LYS A 44 15.45 -12.35 -10.48
N ALA A 45 15.19 -12.55 -9.20
CA ALA A 45 14.46 -13.72 -8.73
C ALA A 45 13.03 -13.78 -9.29
N THR A 46 12.34 -12.62 -9.35
CA THR A 46 11.00 -12.51 -9.96
C THR A 46 11.05 -12.85 -11.44
N LEU A 47 11.95 -12.22 -12.20
CA LEU A 47 12.11 -12.46 -13.64
C LEU A 47 12.43 -13.93 -13.97
N ASN A 48 13.26 -14.58 -13.15
CA ASN A 48 13.62 -15.99 -13.33
C ASN A 48 12.48 -16.98 -13.05
N LYS A 49 11.47 -16.59 -12.25
CA LYS A 49 10.28 -17.42 -11.98
C LYS A 49 9.26 -17.40 -13.10
N ILE A 50 9.31 -16.40 -13.99
CA ILE A 50 8.37 -16.27 -15.10
C ILE A 50 8.77 -17.22 -16.24
N GLU A 51 8.15 -18.40 -16.25
CA GLU A 51 8.40 -19.42 -17.25
C GLU A 51 7.90 -19.01 -18.64
N GLY A 52 8.53 -19.53 -19.69
CA GLY A 52 8.12 -19.25 -21.07
C GLY A 52 8.61 -17.91 -21.63
N TYR A 53 9.26 -17.07 -20.82
CA TYR A 53 9.76 -15.75 -21.21
C TYR A 53 11.29 -15.62 -21.08
N THR A 54 11.85 -14.67 -21.82
CA THR A 54 13.23 -14.17 -21.68
C THR A 54 13.23 -12.66 -21.53
N VAL A 55 14.12 -12.14 -20.70
CA VAL A 55 14.35 -10.70 -20.59
C VAL A 55 14.97 -10.20 -21.90
N ALA A 56 14.26 -9.35 -22.61
CA ALA A 56 14.73 -8.71 -23.84
C ALA A 56 15.56 -7.45 -23.53
N SER A 57 15.14 -6.69 -22.52
CA SER A 57 15.82 -5.47 -22.09
C SER A 57 15.49 -5.15 -20.65
N SER A 58 16.40 -4.43 -20.00
CA SER A 58 16.19 -3.80 -18.71
C SER A 58 16.67 -2.36 -18.76
N ALA A 59 15.99 -1.48 -18.04
CA ALA A 59 16.35 -0.07 -17.92
C ALA A 59 16.30 0.37 -16.46
N LYS A 60 17.08 1.40 -16.15
CA LYS A 60 17.03 2.13 -14.88
C LYS A 60 16.53 3.55 -15.15
N PHE A 61 15.48 3.95 -14.45
CA PHE A 61 14.98 5.31 -14.47
C PHE A 61 15.94 6.26 -13.74
N ALA A 62 16.04 7.50 -14.22
CA ALA A 62 16.90 8.52 -13.62
C ALA A 62 16.40 8.96 -12.23
N ASN A 63 15.09 8.90 -12.02
CA ASN A 63 14.40 9.12 -10.75
C ASN A 63 13.32 8.05 -10.57
N THR A 64 12.77 7.92 -9.36
CA THR A 64 11.60 7.07 -9.14
C THR A 64 10.39 7.61 -9.90
N THR A 65 9.64 6.74 -10.59
CA THR A 65 8.36 7.09 -11.22
C THR A 65 7.31 7.43 -10.16
N ASP A 66 6.16 7.94 -10.59
CA ASP A 66 4.99 8.09 -9.72
C ASP A 66 4.50 6.75 -9.13
N ARG A 67 4.86 5.62 -9.75
CA ARG A 67 4.70 4.25 -9.25
C ARG A 67 5.81 3.78 -8.29
N GLY A 68 6.71 4.69 -7.89
CA GLY A 68 7.85 4.35 -7.04
C GLY A 68 8.89 3.43 -7.70
N SER A 69 8.76 3.18 -9.00
CA SER A 69 9.64 2.29 -9.77
C SER A 69 10.96 2.97 -10.07
N LEU A 70 12.06 2.23 -9.99
CA LEU A 70 13.39 2.67 -10.38
C LEU A 70 13.96 1.83 -11.54
N TYR A 71 13.41 0.65 -11.76
CA TYR A 71 13.82 -0.25 -12.83
C TYR A 71 12.61 -0.72 -13.62
N GLU A 72 12.85 -1.08 -14.88
CA GLU A 72 11.88 -1.70 -15.76
C GLU A 72 12.57 -2.85 -16.50
N SER A 73 11.84 -3.92 -16.77
CA SER A 73 12.28 -5.01 -17.64
C SER A 73 11.18 -5.42 -18.60
N ARG A 74 11.57 -5.64 -19.85
CA ARG A 74 10.69 -6.12 -20.91
C ARG A 74 10.98 -7.58 -21.18
N LEU A 75 9.96 -8.42 -21.07
CA LEU A 75 10.01 -9.86 -21.29
C LEU A 75 9.35 -10.19 -22.62
N VAL A 76 10.02 -11.03 -23.42
CA VAL A 76 9.47 -11.58 -24.66
C VAL A 76 9.33 -13.09 -24.54
N ALA A 77 8.25 -13.62 -25.09
CA ALA A 77 8.03 -15.06 -25.07
C ALA A 77 9.10 -15.81 -25.87
N LYS A 78 9.54 -16.95 -25.33
CA LYS A 78 10.44 -17.90 -26.01
C LYS A 78 9.78 -18.54 -27.24
N MET A 79 8.44 -18.64 -27.24
CA MET A 79 7.67 -19.24 -28.32
C MET A 79 6.68 -18.23 -28.90
N ARG A 80 6.61 -18.16 -30.24
CA ARG A 80 5.70 -17.25 -30.98
C ARG A 80 4.21 -17.38 -30.62
N ALA A 81 3.78 -18.49 -30.02
CA ALA A 81 2.39 -18.71 -29.63
C ALA A 81 1.94 -17.86 -28.44
N VAL A 82 2.88 -17.33 -27.65
CA VAL A 82 2.61 -16.37 -26.56
C VAL A 82 2.98 -15.00 -27.13
N ALA A 83 2.09 -14.39 -27.91
CA ALA A 83 2.40 -13.19 -28.69
C ALA A 83 2.60 -11.91 -27.85
N THR A 84 2.29 -11.98 -26.56
CA THR A 84 2.29 -10.84 -25.64
C THR A 84 3.65 -10.69 -24.99
N ALA A 85 4.31 -9.55 -25.21
CA ALA A 85 5.41 -9.10 -24.38
C ALA A 85 4.86 -8.54 -23.05
N ILE A 86 5.67 -8.66 -22.00
CA ILE A 86 5.30 -8.21 -20.66
C ILE A 86 6.34 -7.18 -20.20
N GLU A 87 5.87 -6.03 -19.76
CA GLU A 87 6.68 -5.04 -19.05
C GLU A 87 6.49 -5.25 -17.54
N ILE A 88 7.59 -5.20 -16.79
CA ILE A 88 7.57 -5.29 -15.33
C ILE A 88 8.42 -4.17 -14.77
N GLU A 89 7.82 -3.35 -13.93
CA GLU A 89 8.50 -2.31 -13.18
C GLU A 89 8.87 -2.80 -11.77
N PHE A 90 10.00 -2.32 -11.25
CA PHE A 90 10.48 -2.65 -9.91
C PHE A 90 10.93 -1.40 -9.16
N ASP A 91 10.70 -1.39 -7.84
CA ASP A 91 11.27 -0.40 -6.94
C ASP A 91 12.80 -0.58 -6.76
N MET A 92 13.41 0.26 -5.91
CA MET A 92 14.85 0.22 -5.67
C MET A 92 15.35 -1.08 -5.01
N ASN A 93 14.47 -1.83 -4.33
CA ASN A 93 14.77 -3.11 -3.69
C ASN A 93 14.53 -4.30 -4.63
N GLY A 94 13.89 -4.07 -5.78
CA GLY A 94 13.55 -5.10 -6.75
C GLY A 94 12.20 -5.75 -6.49
N ILE A 95 11.33 -5.11 -5.71
CA ILE A 95 9.94 -5.53 -5.56
C ILE A 95 9.17 -4.97 -6.75
N TRP A 96 8.38 -5.82 -7.41
CA TRP A 96 7.61 -5.37 -8.57
C TRP A 96 6.53 -4.37 -8.14
N THR A 97 6.33 -3.33 -8.92
CA THR A 97 5.35 -2.25 -8.68
C THR A 97 4.23 -2.28 -9.70
N ASP A 98 4.53 -2.73 -10.92
CA ASP A 98 3.61 -2.84 -12.03
C ASP A 98 4.00 -4.00 -12.95
N VAL A 99 3.01 -4.68 -13.51
CA VAL A 99 3.16 -5.73 -14.51
C VAL A 99 2.11 -5.48 -15.58
N GLU A 100 2.54 -5.25 -16.81
CA GLU A 100 1.68 -4.84 -17.92
C GLU A 100 1.93 -5.73 -19.15
N ALA A 101 0.88 -6.16 -19.81
CA ALA A 101 0.95 -6.77 -21.12
C ALA A 101 0.96 -5.68 -22.20
N GLU A 102 2.04 -5.57 -22.98
CA GLU A 102 2.11 -4.57 -24.07
C GLU A 102 0.99 -4.74 -25.12
N ASN A 103 0.49 -5.96 -25.28
CA ASN A 103 -0.61 -6.29 -26.17
C ASN A 103 -1.38 -7.49 -25.63
N GLY A 104 -2.69 -7.37 -25.46
CA GLY A 104 -3.52 -8.49 -25.03
C GLY A 104 -3.51 -8.65 -23.52
N HIS A 105 -3.18 -9.85 -23.01
CA HIS A 105 -3.30 -10.14 -21.58
C HIS A 105 -2.09 -10.88 -21.03
N ILE A 106 -1.82 -10.67 -19.75
CA ILE A 106 -0.82 -11.38 -18.97
C ILE A 106 -1.31 -12.83 -18.79
N PRO A 107 -0.52 -13.84 -19.17
CA PRO A 107 -0.88 -15.23 -18.93
C PRO A 107 -1.07 -15.53 -17.45
N LEU A 108 -2.12 -16.30 -17.09
CA LEU A 108 -2.43 -16.63 -15.70
C LEU A 108 -1.27 -17.29 -14.95
N GLU A 109 -0.46 -18.09 -15.64
CA GLU A 109 0.74 -18.71 -15.03
C GLU A 109 1.83 -17.68 -14.71
N THR A 110 1.93 -16.59 -15.48
CA THR A 110 2.82 -15.48 -15.12
C THR A 110 2.31 -14.77 -13.87
N ILE A 111 1.01 -14.48 -13.79
CA ILE A 111 0.39 -13.86 -12.61
C ILE A 111 0.64 -14.69 -11.34
N LYS A 112 0.47 -16.01 -11.41
CA LYS A 112 0.74 -16.93 -10.30
C LYS A 112 2.19 -16.95 -9.83
N SER A 113 3.13 -16.61 -10.71
CA SER A 113 4.56 -16.62 -10.40
C SER A 113 5.04 -15.35 -9.70
N LEU A 114 4.20 -14.30 -9.67
CA LEU A 114 4.53 -13.04 -9.02
C LEU A 114 4.66 -13.24 -7.50
N PRO A 115 5.80 -12.86 -6.90
CA PRO A 115 5.98 -12.99 -5.46
C PRO A 115 5.04 -12.03 -4.72
N HIS A 116 4.55 -12.45 -3.56
CA HIS A 116 3.59 -11.73 -2.71
C HIS A 116 2.35 -11.20 -3.46
N PHE A 117 1.92 -11.89 -4.53
CA PHE A 117 0.62 -11.62 -5.14
C PHE A 117 -0.43 -12.56 -4.51
N PRO A 118 -1.52 -12.04 -3.92
CA PRO A 118 -2.47 -12.85 -3.16
C PRO A 118 -3.15 -13.92 -4.00
N VAL A 119 -3.17 -15.16 -3.50
CA VAL A 119 -3.81 -16.29 -4.19
C VAL A 119 -5.30 -16.06 -4.44
N LYS A 120 -5.98 -15.35 -3.52
CA LYS A 120 -7.40 -14.99 -3.67
C LYS A 120 -7.66 -14.13 -4.91
N ILE A 121 -6.75 -13.24 -5.28
CA ILE A 121 -6.89 -12.43 -6.51
C ILE A 121 -6.75 -13.32 -7.74
N VAL A 122 -5.80 -14.27 -7.74
CA VAL A 122 -5.66 -15.27 -8.81
C VAL A 122 -6.93 -16.10 -8.96
N GLU A 123 -7.51 -16.54 -7.84
CA GLU A 123 -8.78 -17.29 -7.83
C GLU A 123 -9.94 -16.45 -8.36
N TYR A 124 -10.01 -15.17 -7.98
CA TYR A 124 -11.01 -14.23 -8.49
C TYR A 124 -10.88 -14.03 -10.01
N ILE A 125 -9.66 -13.79 -10.51
CA ILE A 125 -9.36 -13.67 -11.95
C ILE A 125 -9.84 -14.91 -12.69
N LYS A 126 -9.49 -16.10 -12.17
CA LYS A 126 -9.86 -17.38 -12.79
C LYS A 126 -11.38 -17.62 -12.77
N ALA A 127 -12.03 -17.39 -11.64
CA ALA A 127 -13.48 -17.61 -11.47
C ALA A 127 -14.31 -16.69 -12.37
N ASN A 128 -13.85 -15.45 -12.56
CA ASN A 128 -14.52 -14.45 -13.39
C ASN A 128 -14.01 -14.43 -14.84
N GLN A 129 -13.09 -15.32 -15.21
CA GLN A 129 -12.48 -15.43 -16.55
C GLN A 129 -11.93 -14.07 -17.04
N LEU A 130 -11.28 -13.33 -16.15
CA LEU A 130 -10.75 -12.02 -16.47
C LEU A 130 -9.52 -12.17 -17.37
N LEU A 131 -9.49 -11.42 -18.46
CA LEU A 131 -8.32 -11.23 -19.31
C LEU A 131 -7.58 -9.99 -18.78
N VAL A 132 -6.55 -10.22 -17.97
CA VAL A 132 -5.82 -9.17 -17.25
C VAL A 132 -4.77 -8.53 -18.15
N GLU A 133 -4.85 -7.22 -18.33
CA GLU A 133 -3.86 -6.44 -19.09
C GLU A 133 -2.77 -5.89 -18.17
N GLU A 134 -3.13 -5.38 -17.00
CA GLU A 134 -2.20 -4.75 -16.06
C GLU A 134 -2.51 -5.18 -14.62
N ILE A 135 -1.45 -5.38 -13.84
CA ILE A 135 -1.50 -5.57 -12.39
C ILE A 135 -0.57 -4.55 -11.76
N GLU A 136 -1.15 -3.65 -10.99
CA GLU A 136 -0.42 -2.56 -10.35
C GLU A 136 -0.49 -2.73 -8.83
N ARG A 137 0.65 -2.70 -8.14
CA ARG A 137 0.68 -2.63 -6.67
C ARG A 137 0.31 -1.23 -6.22
N LYS A 138 -0.61 -1.12 -5.27
CA LYS A 138 -0.96 0.13 -4.62
C LYS A 138 -0.54 0.06 -3.15
N SER A 139 -0.37 1.21 -2.52
CA SER A 139 -0.09 1.29 -1.07
C SER A 139 -1.13 0.56 -0.20
N TYR A 140 -2.34 0.36 -0.72
CA TYR A 140 -3.47 -0.27 -0.04
C TYR A 140 -3.77 -1.70 -0.52
N GLY A 141 -3.01 -2.25 -1.48
CA GLY A 141 -3.28 -3.57 -2.06
C GLY A 141 -2.96 -3.60 -3.56
N PHE A 142 -3.91 -4.03 -4.38
CA PHE A 142 -3.67 -4.29 -5.80
C PHE A 142 -4.77 -3.72 -6.69
N LYS A 143 -4.38 -3.18 -7.84
CA LYS A 143 -5.27 -2.89 -8.96
C LYS A 143 -5.05 -3.97 -10.02
N VAL A 144 -6.15 -4.56 -10.50
CA VAL A 144 -6.17 -5.45 -11.66
C VAL A 144 -7.01 -4.77 -12.73
N GLU A 145 -6.40 -4.49 -13.88
CA GLU A 145 -7.05 -3.92 -15.05
C GLU A 145 -7.17 -4.97 -16.14
N THR A 146 -8.34 -5.06 -16.77
CA THR A 146 -8.62 -6.03 -17.82
C THR A 146 -8.60 -5.38 -19.20
N VAL A 147 -8.40 -6.19 -20.25
CA VAL A 147 -8.35 -5.76 -21.66
C VAL A 147 -9.62 -5.02 -22.15
N ASP A 148 -10.72 -5.12 -21.40
CA ASP A 148 -11.97 -4.41 -21.64
C ASP A 148 -12.13 -3.18 -20.71
N ASN A 149 -11.02 -2.66 -20.18
CA ASN A 149 -10.90 -1.48 -19.33
C ASN A 149 -11.71 -1.53 -18.03
N ARG A 150 -11.97 -2.74 -17.49
CA ARG A 150 -12.54 -2.87 -16.14
C ARG A 150 -11.41 -2.90 -15.12
N LYS A 151 -11.61 -2.21 -14.00
CA LYS A 151 -10.63 -2.10 -12.92
C LYS A 151 -11.18 -2.69 -11.65
N PHE A 152 -10.40 -3.54 -11.01
CA PHE A 152 -10.73 -4.20 -9.76
C PHE A 152 -9.65 -3.85 -8.75
N PHE A 153 -10.09 -3.42 -7.57
CA PHE A 153 -9.23 -2.99 -6.49
C PHE A 153 -9.38 -3.98 -5.34
N PHE A 154 -8.27 -4.55 -4.93
CA PHE A 154 -8.18 -5.52 -3.86
C PHE A 154 -7.35 -4.94 -2.72
N ASP A 155 -7.65 -5.36 -1.50
CA ASP A 155 -6.76 -5.13 -0.37
C ASP A 155 -5.54 -6.05 -0.44
N LYS A 156 -4.66 -5.95 0.55
CA LYS A 156 -3.42 -6.75 0.61
C LYS A 156 -3.69 -8.25 0.79
N MET A 157 -4.80 -8.59 1.45
CA MET A 157 -5.25 -9.98 1.62
C MET A 157 -5.92 -10.55 0.36
N GLY A 158 -6.18 -9.71 -0.65
CA GLY A 158 -6.82 -10.08 -1.90
C GLY A 158 -8.34 -10.08 -1.86
N GLU A 159 -8.95 -9.44 -0.87
CA GLU A 159 -10.38 -9.20 -0.83
C GLU A 159 -10.75 -8.03 -1.75
N LEU A 160 -11.84 -8.16 -2.49
CA LEU A 160 -12.29 -7.14 -3.43
C LEU A 160 -12.87 -5.94 -2.67
N ILE A 161 -12.19 -4.78 -2.76
CA ILE A 161 -12.65 -3.51 -2.21
C ILE A 161 -13.69 -2.86 -3.14
N SER A 162 -13.37 -2.76 -4.44
CA SER A 162 -14.17 -2.00 -5.41
C SER A 162 -13.89 -2.45 -6.84
N ASN A 163 -14.87 -2.25 -7.74
CA ASN A 163 -14.71 -2.38 -9.19
C ASN A 163 -14.75 -1.02 -9.92
N LYS A 164 -14.48 0.06 -9.18
CA LYS A 164 -14.39 1.44 -9.67
C LYS A 164 -13.11 2.05 -9.17
N GLU A 165 -12.47 2.85 -10.03
CA GLU A 165 -11.34 3.70 -9.64
C GLU A 165 -11.72 4.47 -8.38
N PRO A 166 -10.87 4.49 -7.34
CA PRO A 166 -11.09 5.35 -6.21
C PRO A 166 -11.14 6.80 -6.71
N GLU A 167 -12.33 7.39 -6.74
CA GLU A 167 -12.43 8.85 -6.84
C GLU A 167 -11.75 9.38 -5.59
N ASN A 168 -10.74 10.28 -5.71
CA ASN A 168 -10.07 10.93 -4.58
C ASN A 168 -11.12 11.30 -3.54
N PRO A 169 -11.29 10.52 -2.47
CA PRO A 169 -12.47 10.69 -1.66
C PRO A 169 -12.19 11.97 -0.90
N THR A 170 -12.95 13.00 -1.22
CA THR A 170 -13.25 13.96 -0.17
C THR A 170 -14.03 13.11 0.83
N VAL A 171 -13.35 12.56 1.83
CA VAL A 171 -14.02 11.91 2.95
C VAL A 171 -14.78 13.03 3.64
N THR A 172 -15.98 13.32 3.13
CA THR A 172 -16.99 14.07 3.84
C THR A 172 -17.51 13.11 4.89
N PRO A 173 -17.14 13.28 6.17
CA PRO A 173 -17.54 12.34 7.20
C PRO A 173 -19.06 12.39 7.29
N ASP A 174 -19.73 11.35 6.82
CA ASP A 174 -21.18 11.18 6.97
C ASP A 174 -21.52 10.29 8.17
N ASN A 175 -20.49 9.80 8.87
CA ASN A 175 -20.59 8.92 10.02
C ASN A 175 -19.44 9.18 11.03
N THR A 176 -19.67 8.76 12.28
CA THR A 176 -18.73 8.97 13.39
C THR A 176 -17.36 8.30 13.18
N ALA A 177 -17.32 7.15 12.49
CA ALA A 177 -16.07 6.46 12.19
C ALA A 177 -15.19 7.26 11.23
N GLY A 178 -15.77 7.91 10.22
CA GLY A 178 -15.04 8.78 9.29
C GLY A 178 -14.43 10.01 9.99
N GLU A 179 -15.15 10.62 10.94
CA GLU A 179 -14.61 11.72 11.74
C GLU A 179 -13.45 11.26 12.63
N ALA A 180 -13.61 10.10 13.27
CA ALA A 180 -12.58 9.51 14.12
C ALA A 180 -11.33 9.13 13.32
N ALA A 181 -11.48 8.49 12.15
CA ALA A 181 -10.39 8.12 11.26
C ALA A 181 -9.63 9.36 10.75
N LEU A 182 -10.35 10.40 10.33
CA LEU A 182 -9.73 11.65 9.87
C LEU A 182 -8.95 12.34 11.00
N SER A 183 -9.51 12.37 12.21
CA SER A 183 -8.85 12.93 13.40
C SER A 183 -7.58 12.13 13.74
N PHE A 184 -7.67 10.80 13.78
CA PHE A 184 -6.54 9.92 14.07
C PHE A 184 -5.42 10.03 13.03
N MET A 185 -5.78 10.02 11.74
CA MET A 185 -4.85 10.23 10.63
C MET A 185 -4.11 11.56 10.77
N ASN A 186 -4.82 12.67 10.98
CA ASN A 186 -4.20 13.99 11.12
C ASN A 186 -3.25 14.07 12.33
N ALA A 187 -3.54 13.33 13.40
CA ALA A 187 -2.73 13.33 14.62
C ALA A 187 -1.47 12.44 14.50
N HIS A 188 -1.56 11.31 13.81
CA HIS A 188 -0.53 10.27 13.86
C HIS A 188 0.12 9.92 12.51
N PHE A 189 -0.48 10.35 11.40
CA PHE A 189 -0.01 10.12 10.03
C PHE A 189 0.03 11.44 9.26
N PRO A 190 0.90 12.39 9.65
CA PRO A 190 0.98 13.68 8.96
C PRO A 190 1.33 13.48 7.49
N GLU A 191 0.74 14.31 6.62
CA GLU A 191 0.88 14.26 5.15
C GLU A 191 0.18 13.07 4.45
N TYR A 192 -0.40 12.13 5.20
CA TYR A 192 -1.26 11.10 4.62
C TYR A 192 -2.65 11.66 4.33
N ARG A 193 -3.34 11.06 3.36
CA ARG A 193 -4.75 11.27 3.05
C ARG A 193 -5.45 9.93 2.93
N ILE A 194 -6.75 9.90 3.19
CA ILE A 194 -7.57 8.73 2.87
C ILE A 194 -7.77 8.70 1.35
N VAL A 195 -7.46 7.59 0.70
CA VAL A 195 -7.61 7.39 -0.75
C VAL A 195 -8.67 6.38 -1.13
N GLN A 196 -9.08 5.54 -0.19
CA GLN A 196 -10.13 4.55 -0.39
C GLN A 196 -10.83 4.24 0.93
N THR A 197 -12.10 3.88 0.85
CA THR A 197 -12.89 3.41 1.99
C THR A 197 -13.66 2.14 1.64
N SER A 198 -13.74 1.19 2.57
CA SER A 198 -14.63 0.02 2.48
C SER A 198 -15.57 -0.01 3.68
N THR A 199 -16.76 -0.60 3.52
CA THR A 199 -17.69 -0.85 4.61
C THR A 199 -18.23 -2.25 4.51
N GLU A 200 -18.03 -3.03 5.58
CA GLU A 200 -18.29 -4.46 5.61
C GLU A 200 -19.07 -4.82 6.87
N ARG A 201 -19.72 -5.98 6.85
CA ARG A 201 -20.40 -6.51 8.03
C ARG A 201 -19.70 -7.77 8.49
N GLU A 202 -19.07 -7.69 9.66
CA GLU A 202 -18.35 -8.80 10.29
C GLU A 202 -18.99 -9.08 11.65
N GLU A 203 -19.31 -10.35 11.90
CA GLU A 203 -19.97 -10.82 13.14
C GLU A 203 -21.21 -10.00 13.56
N GLY A 204 -21.93 -9.42 12.58
CA GLY A 204 -23.11 -8.60 12.81
C GLY A 204 -22.82 -7.11 13.08
N ALA A 205 -21.57 -6.71 13.28
CA ALA A 205 -21.15 -5.32 13.41
C ALA A 205 -20.74 -4.74 12.05
N LEU A 206 -20.85 -3.41 11.90
CA LEU A 206 -20.28 -2.72 10.74
C LEU A 206 -18.82 -2.37 11.03
N HIS A 207 -17.97 -2.65 10.04
CA HIS A 207 -16.55 -2.34 10.03
C HIS A 207 -16.28 -1.35 8.89
N TYR A 208 -15.59 -0.27 9.21
CA TYR A 208 -15.22 0.80 8.29
C TYR A 208 -13.72 0.79 8.10
N LYS A 209 -13.25 0.47 6.89
CA LYS A 209 -11.83 0.43 6.54
C LYS A 209 -11.46 1.71 5.81
N PHE A 210 -10.39 2.38 6.24
CA PHE A 210 -9.88 3.62 5.67
C PHE A 210 -8.44 3.39 5.23
N TYR A 211 -8.19 3.48 3.93
CA TYR A 211 -6.87 3.27 3.35
C TYR A 211 -6.17 4.61 3.19
N LEU A 212 -5.04 4.78 3.89
CA LEU A 212 -4.23 5.98 3.92
C LEU A 212 -3.13 5.90 2.87
N GLN A 213 -2.80 7.03 2.26
CA GLN A 213 -1.68 7.15 1.33
C GLN A 213 -0.98 8.50 1.46
N LYS A 214 0.35 8.48 1.41
CA LYS A 214 1.20 9.68 1.28
C LYS A 214 1.96 9.70 -0.06
N GLY A 215 2.41 8.53 -0.48
CA GLY A 215 3.10 8.26 -1.74
C GLY A 215 2.71 6.87 -2.25
N TYR A 216 3.19 6.49 -3.43
CA TYR A 216 2.72 5.28 -4.10
C TYR A 216 2.86 3.99 -3.30
N ASN A 217 4.03 3.81 -2.67
CA ASN A 217 4.33 2.67 -1.80
C ASN A 217 4.13 3.00 -0.31
N GLU A 218 3.61 4.18 0.03
CA GLU A 218 3.45 4.63 1.42
C GLU A 218 1.98 4.69 1.81
N GLY A 219 1.49 3.64 2.48
CA GLY A 219 0.12 3.59 2.97
C GLY A 219 -0.09 2.67 4.16
N TYR A 220 -1.25 2.86 4.78
CA TYR A 220 -1.72 2.14 5.97
C TYR A 220 -3.22 1.86 5.81
N LYS A 221 -3.74 0.90 6.57
CA LYS A 221 -5.17 0.72 6.78
C LYS A 221 -5.51 1.11 8.22
N LEU A 222 -6.60 1.84 8.41
CA LEU A 222 -7.26 1.98 9.71
C LEU A 222 -8.60 1.28 9.62
N GLU A 223 -8.92 0.44 10.60
CA GLU A 223 -10.22 -0.21 10.69
C GLU A 223 -10.97 0.20 11.95
N TYR A 224 -12.21 0.64 11.77
CA TYR A 224 -13.09 1.03 12.86
C TYR A 224 -14.33 0.14 12.91
N LYS A 225 -14.61 -0.42 14.08
CA LYS A 225 -15.89 -1.04 14.38
C LYS A 225 -16.89 0.04 14.81
N ALA A 226 -18.12 -0.05 14.29
CA ALA A 226 -19.18 0.88 14.62
C ALA A 226 -19.44 1.01 16.14
N PRO A 227 -19.65 2.23 16.67
CA PRO A 227 -19.78 3.47 15.91
C PRO A 227 -18.45 4.14 15.52
N ALA A 228 -17.37 3.95 16.30
CA ALA A 228 -16.07 4.57 16.06
C ALA A 228 -14.95 3.97 16.94
N THR A 229 -14.98 2.67 17.21
CA THR A 229 -13.91 1.99 17.94
C THR A 229 -12.82 1.59 16.94
N LEU A 230 -11.63 2.19 17.02
CA LEU A 230 -10.47 1.72 16.27
C LEU A 230 -10.15 0.30 16.71
N VAL A 231 -10.09 -0.63 15.75
CA VAL A 231 -9.83 -2.05 15.98
C VAL A 231 -8.60 -2.55 15.25
N GLU A 232 -8.09 -1.85 14.25
CA GLU A 232 -6.87 -2.28 13.56
C GLU A 232 -6.12 -1.09 12.98
N ILE A 233 -4.80 -1.18 13.05
CA ILE A 233 -3.87 -0.35 12.28
C ILE A 233 -2.94 -1.32 11.56
N GLU A 234 -2.99 -1.30 10.24
CA GLU A 234 -2.17 -2.17 9.39
C GLU A 234 -1.19 -1.31 8.58
N GLY A 235 0.09 -1.68 8.60
CA GLY A 235 1.18 -1.11 7.82
C GLY A 235 1.36 -1.80 6.47
N ASP A 236 2.61 -1.94 6.03
CA ASP A 236 2.94 -2.73 4.85
C ASP A 236 3.50 -4.11 5.21
N GLU A 237 2.84 -5.16 4.71
CA GLU A 237 3.21 -6.56 4.91
C GLU A 237 4.61 -6.89 4.37
N ASP A 238 5.08 -6.14 3.36
CA ASP A 238 6.44 -6.28 2.81
C ASP A 238 7.51 -5.62 3.70
N TRP A 239 7.18 -5.30 4.97
CA TRP A 239 8.05 -4.65 5.98
C TRP A 239 8.64 -3.30 5.53
N ARG A 240 7.99 -2.64 4.57
CA ARG A 240 8.43 -1.33 4.07
C ARG A 240 7.98 -0.19 4.95
N LEU A 241 6.84 -0.35 5.64
CA LEU A 241 6.26 0.65 6.52
C LEU A 241 5.78 0.02 7.82
N PHE A 242 6.44 0.44 8.90
CA PHE A 242 6.04 0.13 10.26
C PHE A 242 5.14 1.23 10.81
N ILE A 243 4.19 0.84 11.66
CA ILE A 243 3.23 1.74 12.27
C ILE A 243 3.98 2.80 13.10
N PRO A 244 3.70 4.10 12.92
CA PRO A 244 4.33 5.15 13.72
C PRO A 244 4.12 4.92 15.23
N GLU A 245 5.18 5.10 16.03
CA GLU A 245 5.13 4.92 17.48
C GLU A 245 4.00 5.74 18.13
N SER A 246 3.71 6.94 17.62
CA SER A 246 2.60 7.76 18.12
C SER A 246 1.23 7.11 17.91
N ALA A 247 1.03 6.41 16.79
CA ALA A 247 -0.22 5.69 16.52
C ALA A 247 -0.33 4.45 17.43
N LEU A 248 0.78 3.70 17.60
CA LEU A 248 0.83 2.54 18.50
C LEU A 248 0.52 2.95 19.94
N ARG A 249 1.10 4.04 20.43
CA ARG A 249 0.83 4.57 21.78
C ARG A 249 -0.61 5.04 21.97
N ALA A 250 -1.29 5.43 20.90
CA ALA A 250 -2.69 5.80 20.94
C ALA A 250 -3.64 4.60 20.89
N PHE A 251 -3.15 3.44 20.42
CA PHE A 251 -3.95 2.24 20.19
C PHE A 251 -3.75 1.14 21.25
N LEU A 252 -2.50 0.88 21.63
CA LEU A 252 -2.10 -0.19 22.55
C LEU A 252 -2.00 0.32 24.00
N PRO A 253 -2.25 -0.53 25.02
CA PRO A 253 -2.02 -0.19 26.42
C PRO A 253 -0.54 0.02 26.76
N ASP A 254 -0.24 0.89 27.73
CA ASP A 254 1.14 1.24 28.13
C ASP A 254 2.05 0.04 28.46
N PRO A 255 1.57 -1.04 29.12
CA PRO A 255 2.42 -2.21 29.38
C PRO A 255 2.86 -2.92 28.09
N ALA A 256 2.00 -2.99 27.07
CA ALA A 256 2.35 -3.57 25.77
C ALA A 256 3.40 -2.70 25.05
N ILE A 257 3.23 -1.36 25.08
CA ILE A 257 4.23 -0.43 24.56
C ILE A 257 5.57 -0.59 25.27
N THR A 258 5.55 -0.70 26.60
CA THR A 258 6.77 -0.89 27.40
C THR A 258 7.47 -2.18 27.02
N TYR A 259 6.72 -3.25 26.79
CA TYR A 259 7.26 -4.52 26.31
C TYR A 259 7.96 -4.36 24.95
N LEU A 260 7.27 -3.78 23.96
CA LEU A 260 7.80 -3.56 22.61
C LEU A 260 9.06 -2.68 22.62
N VAL A 261 9.09 -1.62 23.44
CA VAL A 261 10.27 -0.75 23.59
C VAL A 261 11.45 -1.53 24.21
N ASN A 262 11.21 -2.28 25.28
CA ASN A 262 12.26 -3.03 25.97
C ASN A 262 12.85 -4.15 25.10
N LYS A 263 12.02 -4.81 24.29
CA LYS A 263 12.42 -5.81 23.30
C LYS A 263 13.01 -5.19 22.03
N LYS A 264 12.97 -3.86 21.88
CA LYS A 264 13.35 -3.12 20.67
C LYS A 264 12.53 -3.51 19.42
N LEU A 265 11.28 -3.90 19.62
CA LEU A 265 10.33 -4.30 18.59
C LEU A 265 9.42 -3.15 18.13
N ILE A 266 9.32 -2.06 18.90
CA ILE A 266 8.37 -0.97 18.62
C ILE A 266 8.52 -0.37 17.21
N GLY A 267 9.74 -0.33 16.68
CA GLY A 267 10.03 0.19 15.33
C GLY A 267 9.83 -0.82 14.20
N PHE A 268 9.34 -2.03 14.51
CA PHE A 268 9.13 -3.11 13.57
C PHE A 268 7.68 -3.60 13.54
N VAL A 269 6.75 -2.89 14.19
CA VAL A 269 5.34 -3.30 14.21
C VAL A 269 4.72 -3.01 12.85
N SER A 270 4.29 -4.06 12.15
CA SER A 270 3.61 -3.99 10.85
C SER A 270 2.10 -4.06 10.99
N ASP A 271 1.58 -4.77 12.00
CA ASP A 271 0.15 -4.86 12.27
C ASP A 271 -0.13 -4.76 13.77
N ALA A 272 -1.24 -4.11 14.12
CA ALA A 272 -1.77 -4.11 15.47
C ALA A 272 -3.30 -4.12 15.43
N LYS A 273 -3.88 -5.20 15.96
CA LYS A 273 -5.31 -5.50 15.92
C LYS A 273 -5.90 -5.74 17.31
N LEU A 274 -7.10 -5.23 17.55
CA LEU A 274 -7.91 -5.47 18.74
C LEU A 274 -8.98 -6.51 18.41
N GLU A 275 -8.73 -7.73 18.85
CA GLU A 275 -9.70 -8.81 18.86
C GLU A 275 -10.56 -8.77 20.13
N LYS A 276 -11.61 -9.60 20.19
CA LYS A 276 -12.66 -9.56 21.25
C LYS A 276 -12.16 -9.33 22.68
N SER A 277 -11.00 -9.88 23.06
CA SER A 277 -10.47 -9.77 24.43
C SER A 277 -8.95 -9.58 24.49
N MET A 278 -8.29 -9.26 23.38
CA MET A 278 -6.84 -9.16 23.33
C MET A 278 -6.38 -8.32 22.14
N TYR A 279 -5.13 -7.85 22.22
CA TYR A 279 -4.43 -7.25 21.09
C TYR A 279 -3.53 -8.29 20.44
N GLU A 280 -3.59 -8.40 19.12
CA GLU A 280 -2.63 -9.11 18.29
C GLU A 280 -1.69 -8.07 17.67
N VAL A 281 -0.38 -8.34 17.69
CA VAL A 281 0.65 -7.41 17.21
C VAL A 281 1.71 -8.19 16.47
N GLU A 282 1.85 -7.91 15.17
CA GLU A 282 2.93 -8.44 14.34
C GLU A 282 4.11 -7.46 14.38
N ALA A 283 5.27 -7.92 14.85
CA ALA A 283 6.47 -7.10 15.00
C ALA A 283 7.72 -7.80 14.43
N GLY A 284 7.99 -7.56 13.15
CA GLY A 284 9.09 -8.19 12.43
C GLY A 284 8.82 -9.67 12.21
N LYS A 285 9.41 -10.53 13.05
CA LYS A 285 9.20 -11.98 13.03
C LYS A 285 8.43 -12.52 14.24
N TYR A 286 7.84 -11.61 15.02
CA TYR A 286 7.20 -11.92 16.27
C TYR A 286 5.70 -11.69 16.13
N ASP A 287 4.93 -12.71 16.49
CA ASP A 287 3.49 -12.58 16.68
C ASP A 287 3.22 -12.55 18.17
N LEU A 288 2.74 -11.39 18.63
CA LEU A 288 2.57 -11.10 20.04
C LEU A 288 1.09 -10.94 20.35
N LYS A 289 0.65 -11.53 21.47
CA LYS A 289 -0.70 -11.31 21.99
C LYS A 289 -0.62 -10.65 23.35
N PHE A 290 -1.38 -9.58 23.53
CA PHE A 290 -1.48 -8.83 24.79
C PHE A 290 -2.91 -8.83 25.31
N SER A 291 -3.08 -8.86 26.63
CA SER A 291 -4.38 -8.66 27.25
C SER A 291 -4.87 -7.22 27.01
N LEU A 292 -6.14 -6.95 27.32
CA LEU A 292 -6.68 -5.57 27.29
C LEU A 292 -5.97 -4.61 28.25
N LEU A 293 -5.21 -5.14 29.22
CA LEU A 293 -4.36 -4.35 30.13
C LEU A 293 -2.92 -4.22 29.62
N GLY A 294 -2.58 -4.84 28.50
CA GLY A 294 -1.25 -4.82 27.88
C GLY A 294 -0.28 -5.88 28.42
N GLU A 295 -0.76 -6.85 29.20
CA GLU A 295 0.08 -7.94 29.70
C GLU A 295 0.33 -8.94 28.56
N LEU A 296 1.59 -9.35 28.35
CA LEU A 296 1.91 -10.36 27.34
C LEU A 296 1.22 -11.69 27.69
N LEU A 297 0.45 -12.22 26.75
CA LEU A 297 -0.23 -13.51 26.83
C LEU A 297 0.52 -14.58 26.03
N GLU A 298 1.01 -14.22 24.85
CA GLU A 298 1.68 -15.14 23.90
C GLU A 298 2.77 -14.40 23.12
N GLU A 299 3.88 -15.09 22.83
CA GLU A 299 4.95 -14.67 21.91
C GLU A 299 5.29 -15.88 21.04
N GLU A 300 4.97 -15.80 19.76
CA GLU A 300 5.36 -16.75 18.72
C GLU A 300 6.42 -16.10 17.81
N ILE A 301 7.29 -16.92 17.21
CA ILE A 301 8.35 -16.47 16.32
C ILE A 301 8.21 -17.21 15.01
N ASP A 302 8.00 -16.47 13.93
CA ASP A 302 8.01 -17.01 12.57
C ASP A 302 9.45 -17.40 12.17
N ASP A 303 9.59 -18.64 11.69
CA ASP A 303 10.84 -19.26 11.24
C ASP A 303 11.19 -18.93 9.76
#